data_AF-A0A937X158-F1
#
_entry.id   AF-A0A937X158-F1
#
_cell.length_a   1.000
_cell.length_b   1.000
_cell.length_c   1.000
_cell.angle_alpha   90.00
_cell.angle_beta   90.00
_cell.angle_gamma   90.00
#
_symmetry.space_group_name_H-M   'P 1'
#
loop_
_entity.id
_entity.type
_entity.pdbx_description
1 polymer ?
#
loop_
_entity_poly.entity_id
_entity_poly.type
_entity_poly.pdbx_seq_one_letter_code
_entity_poly.pdbx_strand_id
1 'polypeptide(L)'
;DVALAQEGQYFVVQRRDGTQLYTRDGQFYRNDQGQISTGTGEVVLGADLTPITFREEPRDIKIRQDGTILVNEAEIGRLLVVAPTRDQLQGFPRVAGPLFPVDNAEVRQGFLESSNVSIISEMVALVEANRSFGFEQKVVSAHDQMLQKAANDLGRLQ
;
A
#
# COMPACT_ATOMS: atom_id res chain seq x y z
N ASP A 1 -11.09 -5.62 8.55
CA ASP A 1 -11.58 -5.32 7.19
C ASP A 1 -12.33 -4.01 7.09
N VAL A 2 -12.02 -3.27 6.03
CA VAL A 2 -12.63 -1.98 5.69
C VAL A 2 -12.94 -1.94 4.19
N ALA A 3 -14.09 -1.40 3.80
CA ALA A 3 -14.45 -1.21 2.40
C ALA A 3 -14.69 0.28 2.11
N LEU A 4 -14.35 0.71 0.90
CA LEU A 4 -14.69 2.04 0.38
C LEU A 4 -16.08 1.99 -0.24
N ALA A 5 -16.96 2.90 0.18
CA ALA A 5 -18.35 2.92 -0.28
C ALA A 5 -18.49 3.31 -1.76
N GLN A 6 -17.59 4.16 -2.27
CA GLN A 6 -17.66 4.65 -3.64
C GLN A 6 -16.65 3.94 -4.55
N GLU A 7 -17.07 3.68 -5.79
CA GLU A 7 -16.18 3.23 -6.86
C GLU A 7 -15.18 4.34 -7.24
N GLY A 8 -14.00 3.97 -7.75
CA GLY A 8 -12.95 4.92 -8.12
C GLY A 8 -12.15 5.54 -6.96
N GLN A 9 -12.54 5.27 -5.70
CA GLN A 9 -11.75 5.61 -4.52
C GLN A 9 -10.77 4.49 -4.15
N TYR A 10 -9.62 4.87 -3.58
CA TYR A 10 -8.55 3.95 -3.19
C TYR A 10 -7.94 4.38 -1.85
N PHE A 11 -7.49 3.41 -1.07
CA PHE A 11 -6.54 3.62 0.01
C PHE A 11 -5.14 3.82 -0.57
N VAL A 12 -4.29 4.52 0.18
CA VAL A 12 -2.87 4.66 -0.16
C VAL A 12 -2.03 3.84 0.81
N VAL A 13 -1.19 2.97 0.27
CA VAL A 13 -0.24 2.18 1.04
C VAL A 13 1.17 2.49 0.58
N GLN A 14 2.17 2.29 1.43
CA GLN A 14 3.56 2.59 1.15
C GLN A 14 4.45 1.37 1.36
N ARG A 15 5.32 1.12 0.39
CA ARG A 15 6.38 0.13 0.48
C ARG A 15 7.56 0.65 1.31
N ARG A 16 8.42 -0.27 1.75
CA ARG A 16 9.65 0.06 2.47
C ARG A 16 10.62 0.98 1.70
N ASP A 17 10.55 0.97 0.36
CA ASP A 17 11.34 1.86 -0.50
C ASP A 17 10.74 3.27 -0.65
N GLY A 18 9.62 3.53 0.03
CA GLY A 18 8.88 4.80 -0.03
C GLY A 18 7.85 4.87 -1.16
N THR A 19 7.81 3.91 -2.07
CA THR A 19 6.85 3.87 -3.18
C THR A 19 5.44 3.77 -2.63
N GLN A 20 4.59 4.73 -2.99
CA GLN A 20 3.17 4.73 -2.66
C GLN A 20 2.39 3.96 -3.73
N LEU A 21 1.40 3.20 -3.30
CA LEU A 21 0.53 2.40 -4.16
C LEU A 21 -0.94 2.67 -3.83
N TYR A 22 -1.80 2.55 -4.83
CA TYR A 22 -3.24 2.53 -4.63
C TYR A 22 -3.74 1.10 -4.42
N THR A 23 -4.60 0.93 -3.41
CA THR A 23 -5.30 -0.34 -3.18
C THR A 23 -6.76 -0.11 -2.83
N ARG A 24 -7.63 -1.02 -3.24
CA ARG A 24 -9.00 -1.13 -2.72
C ARG A 24 -9.14 -2.29 -1.74
N ASP A 25 -8.09 -3.10 -1.58
CA ASP A 25 -8.04 -4.11 -0.55
C ASP A 25 -7.95 -3.42 0.80
N GLY A 26 -8.94 -3.69 1.65
CA GLY A 26 -8.99 -3.20 3.01
C GLY A 26 -8.89 -4.31 4.05
N GLN A 27 -8.33 -5.46 3.67
CA GLN A 27 -7.80 -6.44 4.60
C GLN A 27 -6.46 -5.92 5.14
N PHE A 28 -6.52 -5.36 6.34
CA PHE A 28 -5.39 -4.75 7.01
C PHE A 28 -5.08 -5.47 8.32
N TYR A 29 -3.79 -5.54 8.62
CA TYR A 29 -3.20 -6.24 9.75
C TYR A 29 -2.32 -5.29 10.55
N ARG A 30 -1.97 -5.69 11.77
CA ARG A 30 -0.95 -5.01 12.56
C ARG A 30 0.38 -5.74 12.36
N ASN A 31 1.40 -5.03 11.91
CA ASN A 31 2.74 -5.57 11.83
C ASN A 31 3.48 -5.49 13.18
N ASP A 32 4.68 -6.08 13.27
CA ASP A 32 5.50 -6.13 14.48
C ASP A 32 5.96 -4.74 14.98
N GLN A 33 5.91 -3.72 14.11
CA GLN A 33 6.21 -2.33 14.45
C GLN A 33 4.99 -1.58 14.99
N GLY A 34 3.85 -2.27 15.12
CA GLY A 34 2.59 -1.69 15.56
C GLY A 34 1.93 -0.83 14.49
N GLN A 35 2.32 -0.93 13.22
CA GLN A 35 1.70 -0.17 12.13
C GLN A 35 0.59 -0.98 11.48
N ILE A 36 -0.37 -0.27 10.89
CA ILE A 36 -1.36 -0.88 10.00
C ILE A 36 -0.70 -1.20 8.67
N SER A 37 -0.77 -2.46 8.21
CA SER A 37 -0.21 -2.90 6.94
C SER A 37 -1.15 -3.83 6.18
N THR A 38 -0.91 -4.00 4.89
CA THR A 38 -1.51 -5.05 4.06
C THR A 38 -0.90 -6.43 4.42
N GLY A 39 -1.52 -7.51 3.95
CA GLY A 39 -0.94 -8.86 4.07
C GLY A 39 0.37 -9.05 3.30
N THR A 40 0.64 -8.19 2.31
CA THR A 40 1.89 -8.15 1.53
C THR A 40 2.97 -7.24 2.13
N GLY A 41 2.64 -6.51 3.21
CA GLY A 41 3.60 -5.78 4.02
C GLY A 41 3.78 -4.30 3.69
N GLU A 42 2.96 -3.73 2.82
CA GLU A 42 2.87 -2.28 2.65
C GLU A 42 2.13 -1.63 3.82
N VAL A 43 2.65 -0.51 4.32
CA VAL A 43 2.03 0.22 5.45
C VAL A 43 0.93 1.14 4.95
N VAL A 44 -0.17 1.23 5.68
CA VAL A 44 -1.31 2.09 5.33
C VAL A 44 -1.03 3.53 5.75
N LEU A 45 -1.20 4.47 4.81
CA LEU A 45 -0.99 5.89 5.08
C LEU A 45 -2.26 6.56 5.62
N GLY A 46 -2.04 7.43 6.60
CA GLY A 46 -3.04 8.34 7.14
C GLY A 46 -3.18 9.61 6.28
N ALA A 47 -4.21 10.39 6.56
CA ALA A 47 -4.51 11.65 5.88
C ALA A 47 -3.35 12.68 5.98
N ASP A 48 -2.46 12.52 6.95
CA ASP A 48 -1.23 13.28 7.16
C ASP A 48 -0.02 12.74 6.36
N LEU A 49 -0.24 11.74 5.50
CA LEU A 49 0.78 11.03 4.72
C LEU A 49 1.78 10.23 5.56
N THR A 50 1.45 9.90 6.81
CA THR A 50 2.29 9.07 7.68
C THR A 50 1.66 7.69 7.93
N PRO A 51 2.46 6.65 8.22
CA PRO A 51 1.92 5.34 8.58
C PRO A 51 1.09 5.39 9.86
N ILE A 52 -0.14 4.89 9.80
CA ILE A 52 -0.99 4.81 11.00
C ILE A 52 -0.41 3.76 11.95
N THR A 53 -0.12 4.18 13.19
CA THR A 53 0.60 3.36 14.17
C THR A 53 -0.18 3.25 15.48
N PHE A 54 -0.36 2.03 15.97
CA PHE A 54 -0.85 1.73 17.31
C PHE A 54 0.24 2.04 18.34
N ARG A 55 -0.03 3.00 19.23
CA ARG A 55 0.91 3.41 20.30
C ARG A 55 0.92 2.46 21.50
N GLU A 56 -0.15 1.70 21.66
CA GLU A 56 -0.37 0.74 22.73
C GLU A 56 -1.10 -0.49 22.16
N GLU A 57 -1.23 -1.56 22.97
CA GLU A 57 -1.93 -2.76 22.52
C GLU A 57 -3.42 -2.44 22.32
N PRO A 58 -3.94 -2.60 21.10
CA PRO A 58 -5.32 -2.23 20.80
C PRO A 58 -6.30 -3.24 21.41
N ARG A 59 -7.30 -2.75 22.14
CA ARG A 59 -8.37 -3.60 22.72
C ARG A 59 -9.75 -3.28 22.17
N ASP A 60 -10.01 -2.01 21.86
CA ASP A 60 -11.27 -1.55 21.25
C ASP A 60 -10.97 -0.67 20.03
N ILE A 61 -10.90 -1.30 18.84
CA ILE A 61 -10.67 -0.58 17.58
C ILE A 61 -12.01 -0.29 16.91
N LYS A 62 -12.27 0.98 16.63
CA LYS A 62 -13.45 1.45 15.90
C LYS A 62 -13.02 2.30 14.72
N ILE A 63 -13.62 2.09 13.56
CA ILE A 63 -13.40 2.93 12.38
C ILE A 63 -14.71 3.63 12.06
N ARG A 64 -14.70 4.96 12.18
CA ARG A 64 -15.86 5.80 11.85
C ARG A 64 -16.06 5.84 10.33
N GLN A 65 -17.26 6.21 9.90
CA GLN A 65 -17.62 6.27 8.47
C GLN A 65 -16.73 7.24 7.67
N ASP A 66 -16.14 8.24 8.32
CA ASP A 66 -15.23 9.21 7.71
C ASP A 66 -13.79 8.68 7.54
N GLY A 67 -13.48 7.46 8.00
CA GLY A 67 -12.15 6.87 7.97
C GLY A 67 -11.34 7.05 9.25
N THR A 68 -11.88 7.73 10.27
CA THR A 68 -11.18 7.98 11.52
C THR A 68 -11.07 6.70 12.34
N ILE A 69 -9.85 6.35 12.76
CA ILE A 69 -9.54 5.17 13.55
C ILE A 69 -9.39 5.57 15.01
N LEU A 70 -10.23 4.96 15.84
CA LEU A 70 -10.23 5.09 17.29
C LEU A 70 -9.73 3.79 17.90
N VAL A 71 -8.88 3.90 18.91
CA VAL A 71 -8.39 2.80 19.72
C VAL A 71 -8.57 3.19 21.18
N ASN A 72 -9.29 2.37 21.95
CA ASN A 72 -9.59 2.66 23.36
C ASN A 72 -10.19 4.08 23.53
N GLU A 73 -11.10 4.46 22.62
CA GLU A 73 -11.72 5.79 22.51
C GLU A 73 -10.81 6.96 22.11
N ALA A 74 -9.49 6.74 21.95
CA ALA A 74 -8.54 7.73 21.48
C ALA A 74 -8.35 7.65 19.96
N GLU A 75 -8.32 8.80 19.28
CA GLU A 75 -8.01 8.87 17.85
C GLU A 75 -6.52 8.63 17.61
N ILE A 76 -6.21 7.69 16.71
CA ILE A 76 -4.81 7.38 16.32
C ILE A 76 -4.47 7.85 14.91
N GLY A 77 -5.48 8.20 14.11
CA GLY A 77 -5.31 8.69 12.75
C GLY A 77 -6.57 8.48 11.90
N ARG A 78 -6.52 8.98 10.68
CA ARG A 78 -7.60 8.87 9.69
C ARG A 78 -7.06 8.26 8.41
N LEU A 79 -7.74 7.25 7.85
CA LEU A 79 -7.35 6.60 6.60
C LEU A 79 -7.28 7.62 5.46
N LEU A 80 -6.17 7.63 4.71
CA LEU A 80 -6.09 8.40 3.49
C LEU A 80 -6.87 7.70 2.37
N VAL A 81 -7.88 8.39 1.87
CA VAL A 81 -8.65 7.99 0.70
C VAL A 81 -8.44 8.98 -0.41
N VAL A 82 -8.14 8.48 -1.60
CA VAL A 82 -7.87 9.28 -2.79
C VAL A 82 -8.73 8.84 -3.96
N ALA A 83 -8.99 9.76 -4.88
CA ALA A 83 -9.66 9.49 -6.15
C ALA A 83 -8.66 9.69 -7.31
N PRO A 84 -7.85 8.67 -7.66
CA PRO A 84 -6.92 8.74 -8.78
C PRO A 84 -7.64 8.82 -10.12
N THR A 85 -7.01 9.48 -11.08
CA THR A 85 -7.46 9.55 -12.47
C THR A 85 -7.29 8.20 -13.19
N ARG A 86 -8.00 8.00 -14.31
CA ARG A 86 -7.91 6.75 -15.08
C ARG A 86 -6.49 6.40 -15.53
N ASP A 87 -5.68 7.41 -15.84
CA ASP A 87 -4.29 7.20 -16.26
C ASP A 87 -3.40 6.70 -15.12
N GLN A 88 -3.68 7.12 -13.89
CA GLN A 88 -2.99 6.65 -12.69
C GLN A 88 -3.37 5.23 -12.27
N LEU A 89 -4.45 4.69 -12.84
CA LEU A 89 -4.94 3.34 -12.57
C LEU A 89 -4.42 2.31 -13.56
N GLN A 90 -3.51 2.70 -14.46
CA GLN A 90 -2.88 1.79 -15.42
C GLN A 90 -1.77 0.96 -14.73
N GLY A 91 -1.76 -0.35 -15.01
CA GLY A 91 -0.75 -1.28 -14.48
C GLY A 91 -1.10 -1.92 -13.13
N PHE A 92 -0.40 -3.00 -12.81
CA PHE A 92 -0.49 -3.70 -11.53
C PHE A 92 0.94 -4.07 -11.07
N PRO A 93 1.37 -3.68 -9.86
CA PRO A 93 0.65 -2.87 -8.87
C PRO A 93 0.43 -1.42 -9.34
N ARG A 94 -0.62 -0.77 -8.81
CA ARG A 94 -0.99 0.61 -9.18
C ARG A 94 -0.13 1.58 -8.38
N VAL A 95 0.93 2.10 -9.00
CA VAL A 95 1.84 3.07 -8.36
C VAL A 95 1.13 4.42 -8.25
N ALA A 96 1.21 5.03 -7.07
CA ALA A 96 0.58 6.30 -6.82
C ALA A 96 1.33 7.45 -7.51
N GLY A 97 0.58 8.28 -8.23
CA GLY A 97 1.04 9.57 -8.72
C GLY A 97 0.61 10.69 -7.76
N PRO A 98 0.35 11.91 -8.28
CA PRO A 98 -0.26 12.97 -7.48
C PRO A 98 -1.50 12.47 -6.74
N LEU A 99 -1.54 12.71 -5.43
CA LEU A 99 -2.63 12.29 -4.57
C LEU A 99 -3.72 13.36 -4.59
N PHE A 100 -4.96 12.93 -4.79
CA PHE A 100 -6.16 13.77 -4.69
C PHE A 100 -7.02 13.27 -3.53
N PRO A 101 -6.77 13.74 -2.29
CA PRO A 101 -7.53 13.32 -1.13
C PRO A 101 -9.02 13.60 -1.27
N VAL A 102 -9.84 12.72 -0.73
CA VAL A 102 -11.29 12.86 -0.69
C VAL A 102 -11.71 13.15 0.76
N ASP A 103 -12.09 14.41 1.02
CA ASP A 103 -12.37 14.87 2.39
C ASP A 103 -13.59 14.20 3.04
N ASN A 104 -14.59 13.81 2.24
CA ASN A 104 -15.83 13.14 2.68
C ASN A 104 -15.88 11.71 2.17
N ALA A 105 -14.74 11.00 2.19
CA ALA A 105 -14.73 9.59 1.88
C ALA A 105 -15.57 8.81 2.89
N GLU A 106 -16.38 7.89 2.38
CA GLU A 106 -17.16 6.98 3.22
C GLU A 106 -16.50 5.60 3.24
N VAL A 107 -16.05 5.20 4.41
CA VAL A 107 -15.58 3.84 4.68
C VAL A 107 -16.65 3.06 5.44
N ARG A 108 -16.66 1.74 5.23
CA ARG A 108 -17.54 0.81 5.93
C ARG A 108 -16.69 -0.28 6.56
N GLN A 109 -16.66 -0.30 7.88
CA GLN A 109 -16.02 -1.38 8.64
C GLN A 109 -16.91 -2.64 8.60
N GLY A 110 -16.30 -3.82 8.55
CA GLY A 110 -17.01 -5.09 8.71
C GLY A 110 -17.89 -5.53 7.54
N PHE A 111 -17.77 -4.89 6.36
CA PHE A 111 -18.54 -5.26 5.18
C PHE A 111 -18.06 -6.57 4.51
N LEU A 112 -16.92 -7.13 4.95
CA LEU A 112 -16.40 -8.43 4.52
C LEU A 112 -16.75 -9.59 5.45
N GLU A 113 -17.22 -9.34 6.68
CA GLU A 113 -17.69 -10.39 7.58
C GLU A 113 -18.54 -9.77 8.69
N SER A 114 -19.85 -10.11 8.70
CA SER A 114 -20.71 -9.90 9.86
C SER A 114 -20.30 -10.85 10.97
N SER A 115 -19.26 -10.51 11.71
CA SER A 115 -19.01 -11.12 13.01
C SER A 115 -18.18 -10.18 13.86
N ASN A 116 -18.38 -10.27 15.15
CA ASN A 116 -17.83 -9.43 16.20
C ASN A 116 -16.30 -9.63 16.35
N VAL A 117 -15.53 -9.40 15.29
CA VAL A 117 -14.09 -9.64 15.25
C VAL A 117 -13.40 -8.50 15.99
N SER A 118 -13.22 -8.73 17.29
CA SER A 118 -12.05 -8.23 18.01
C SER A 118 -10.84 -8.55 17.12
N ILE A 119 -10.13 -7.54 16.65
CA ILE A 119 -8.88 -7.70 15.89
C ILE A 119 -7.89 -8.37 16.85
N ILE A 120 -7.94 -9.69 16.91
CA ILE A 120 -6.94 -10.47 17.62
C ILE A 120 -5.72 -10.38 16.72
N SER A 121 -4.66 -9.85 17.33
CA SER A 121 -3.34 -9.59 16.81
C SER A 121 -2.83 -10.74 15.93
N GLU A 122 -3.08 -10.67 14.64
CA GLU A 122 -2.38 -11.50 13.66
C GLU A 122 -1.14 -10.72 13.26
N MET A 123 -0.06 -10.93 14.03
CA MET A 123 1.26 -10.41 13.71
C MET A 123 1.71 -11.08 12.41
N VAL A 124 1.67 -10.34 11.30
CA VAL A 124 2.32 -10.79 10.08
C VAL A 124 3.82 -10.61 10.28
N ALA A 125 4.48 -11.66 10.75
CA ALA A 125 5.92 -11.79 10.65
C ALA A 125 6.26 -11.88 9.16
N LEU A 126 6.54 -10.74 8.53
CA LEU A 126 7.00 -10.69 7.15
C LEU A 126 8.38 -11.34 7.08
N VAL A 127 8.40 -12.64 6.77
CA VAL A 127 9.60 -13.28 6.27
C VAL A 127 9.92 -12.65 4.91
N GLU A 128 11.06 -11.98 4.81
CA GLU A 128 11.57 -11.38 3.59
C GLU A 128 11.74 -12.42 2.49
N ALA A 129 10.70 -12.65 1.70
CA ALA A 129 10.78 -13.31 0.41
C ALA A 129 10.50 -12.28 -0.69
N ASN A 130 11.35 -11.25 -0.78
CA ASN A 130 11.35 -10.32 -1.91
C ASN A 130 12.55 -10.57 -2.83
N ARG A 131 12.72 -11.83 -3.25
CA ARG A 131 13.42 -12.12 -4.51
C ARG A 131 12.37 -12.17 -5.63
N SER A 132 12.67 -11.40 -6.67
CA SER A 132 12.18 -11.57 -8.04
C SER A 132 10.87 -10.90 -8.39
N PHE A 133 10.84 -9.56 -8.40
CA PHE A 133 10.09 -8.83 -9.45
C PHE A 133 10.79 -7.51 -9.87
N GLY A 134 12.12 -7.54 -9.95
CA GLY A 134 12.92 -6.42 -10.45
C GLY A 134 14.14 -6.80 -11.29
N PHE A 135 14.36 -8.09 -11.55
CA PHE A 135 15.59 -8.56 -12.20
C PHE A 135 15.49 -8.77 -13.73
N GLU A 136 14.29 -8.78 -14.31
CA GLU A 136 14.14 -9.08 -15.75
C GLU A 136 14.49 -7.91 -16.67
N GLN A 137 14.49 -6.67 -16.20
CA GLN A 137 14.84 -5.51 -17.06
C GLN A 137 16.34 -5.16 -17.07
N LYS A 138 17.14 -5.69 -16.13
CA LYS A 138 18.61 -5.48 -16.14
C LYS A 138 19.36 -6.48 -17.00
N VAL A 139 18.81 -7.65 -17.29
CA VAL A 139 19.47 -8.66 -18.14
C VAL A 139 19.34 -8.32 -19.62
N VAL A 140 18.18 -7.82 -20.07
CA VAL A 140 17.98 -7.39 -21.47
C VAL A 140 18.86 -6.17 -21.80
N SER A 141 18.91 -5.16 -20.92
CA SER A 141 19.77 -3.98 -21.08
C SER A 141 21.27 -4.33 -21.07
N ALA A 142 21.70 -5.26 -20.21
CA ALA A 142 23.09 -5.71 -20.19
C ALA A 142 23.47 -6.48 -21.47
N HIS A 143 22.53 -7.24 -22.06
CA HIS A 143 22.75 -7.92 -23.31
C HIS A 143 22.85 -6.95 -24.50
N ASP A 144 21.96 -5.96 -24.57
CA ASP A 144 21.99 -4.90 -25.59
C ASP A 144 23.28 -4.05 -25.49
N GLN A 145 23.73 -3.74 -24.28
CA GLN A 145 24.99 -3.01 -24.07
C GLN A 145 26.21 -3.81 -24.52
N MET A 146 26.21 -5.14 -24.34
CA MET A 146 27.26 -6.00 -24.86
C MET A 146 27.25 -6.08 -26.40
N LEU A 147 26.07 -6.17 -27.02
CA LEU A 147 25.94 -6.18 -28.48
C LEU A 147 26.37 -4.85 -29.11
N GLN A 148 25.98 -3.72 -28.52
CA GLN A 148 26.41 -2.39 -28.98
C GLN A 148 27.93 -2.21 -28.89
N LYS A 149 28.55 -2.69 -27.81
CA LYS A 149 30.00 -2.57 -27.62
C LYS A 149 30.77 -3.44 -28.61
N ALA A 150 30.32 -4.67 -28.86
CA ALA A 150 30.92 -5.56 -29.85
C ALA A 150 30.78 -5.03 -31.29
N ALA A 151 29.63 -4.42 -31.63
CA ALA A 151 29.42 -3.80 -32.93
C ALA A 151 30.34 -2.59 -33.16
N ASN A 152 30.55 -1.77 -32.14
CA ASN A 152 31.43 -0.60 -32.22
C ASN A 152 32.92 -0.97 -32.37
N ASP A 153 33.36 -2.07 -31.74
CA ASP A 153 34.73 -2.55 -31.88
C ASP A 153 35.00 -3.15 -33.27
N LEU A 154 33.99 -3.76 -33.93
CA LEU A 154 34.11 -4.26 -35.30
C LEU A 154 34.15 -3.13 -36.36
N GLY A 155 33.38 -2.05 -36.14
CA GLY A 155 33.32 -0.90 -37.04
C GLY A 155 34.59 -0.06 -37.10
N ARG A 156 35.57 -0.30 -36.22
CA ARG A 156 36.83 0.46 -36.13
C ARG A 156 38.03 -0.23 -36.79
N LEU A 157 37.83 -1.40 -37.40
CA LEU A 157 38.88 -2.22 -38.05
C LEU A 157 38.76 -2.30 -39.58
N GLN A 158 38.04 -1.38 -40.21
CA GLN A 158 38.07 -1.17 -41.68
C GLN A 158 38.55 0.23 -42.00
#